data_AF-A0A944X1I7-F1
#
_entry.id   AF-A0A944X1I7-F1
#
_cell.length_a   1.000
_cell.length_b   1.000
_cell.length_c   1.000
_cell.angle_alpha   90.00
_cell.angle_beta   90.00
_cell.angle_gamma   90.00
#
_symmetry.space_group_name_H-M   'P 1'
#
loop_
_entity.id
_entity.type
_entity.pdbx_description
1 polymer ?
#
loop_
_entity_poly.entity_id
_entity_poly.type
_entity_poly.pdbx_seq_one_letter_code
_entity_poly.pdbx_strand_id
1 'polypeptide(L)'
;MEIIGIQVAAIAFSIFMLYFAFLCYKRKYFGIASLVFWLIIFSVLIISTLLPNAFYPLVELLKLNRAFDLFMVAGIFFLISISFVNFLQNQKLKRQLEKMVQDKALKDKE
;
A
#
# COMPACT_ATOMS: atom_id res chain seq x y z
N MET A 1 28.37 -1.77 12.41
CA MET A 1 27.35 -1.91 13.46
C MET A 1 26.02 -2.10 12.78
N GLU A 2 25.46 -3.31 12.83
CA GLU A 2 24.08 -3.54 12.43
C GLU A 2 23.20 -2.66 13.33
N ILE A 3 22.36 -1.82 12.73
CA ILE A 3 21.47 -0.92 13.47
C ILE A 3 20.28 -1.77 13.91
N ILE A 4 20.49 -2.56 14.97
CA ILE A 4 19.49 -3.46 15.57
C ILE A 4 18.16 -2.72 15.82
N GLY A 5 18.22 -1.44 16.20
CA GLY A 5 17.04 -0.60 16.41
C GLY A 5 16.12 -0.49 15.18
N ILE A 6 16.68 -0.44 13.97
CA ILE A 6 15.88 -0.34 12.74
C ILE A 6 15.20 -1.67 12.41
N GLN A 7 15.85 -2.80 12.67
CA GLN A 7 15.26 -4.12 12.47
C GLN A 7 14.11 -4.36 13.45
N VAL A 8 14.31 -4.03 14.73
CA VAL A 8 13.26 -4.14 15.76
C VAL A 8 12.06 -3.26 15.41
N ALA A 9 12.30 -2.02 14.99
CA ALA A 9 11.24 -1.11 14.54
C ALA A 9 10.51 -1.64 13.29
N ALA A 10 11.23 -2.17 12.31
CA ALA A 10 10.66 -2.72 11.09
C ALA A 10 9.77 -3.96 11.36
N ILE A 11 10.20 -4.84 12.26
CA ILE A 11 9.42 -6.03 12.66
C ILE A 11 8.15 -5.61 13.41
N ALA A 12 8.28 -4.72 14.40
CA ALA A 12 7.13 -4.20 15.15
C ALA A 12 6.12 -3.50 14.24
N PHE A 13 6.61 -2.69 13.29
CA PHE A 13 5.78 -2.01 12.31
C PHE A 13 5.06 -2.99 11.38
N SER A 14 5.76 -4.03 10.89
CA SER A 14 5.18 -5.04 10.01
C SER A 14 4.06 -5.82 10.70
N ILE A 15 4.25 -6.20 11.97
CA ILE A 15 3.23 -6.89 12.77
C ILE A 15 2.01 -5.99 12.98
N PHE A 16 2.23 -4.73 13.36
CA PHE A 16 1.15 -3.76 13.56
C PHE A 16 0.34 -3.55 12.27
N MET A 17 1.04 -3.45 11.13
CA MET A 17 0.41 -3.26 9.84
C MET A 17 -0.35 -4.50 9.35
N LEU A 18 0.15 -5.72 9.59
CA LEU A 18 -0.59 -6.95 9.31
C LEU A 18 -1.89 -7.01 10.11
N TYR A 19 -1.86 -6.62 11.39
CA TYR A 19 -3.06 -6.52 12.21
C TYR A 19 -4.04 -5.47 11.64
N PHE A 20 -3.52 -4.32 11.20
CA PHE A 20 -4.35 -3.28 10.60
C PHE A 20 -5.01 -3.73 9.29
N ALA A 21 -4.27 -4.44 8.43
CA ALA A 21 -4.79 -5.03 7.20
C ALA A 21 -5.92 -6.03 7.49
N PHE A 22 -5.75 -6.87 8.52
CA PHE A 22 -6.79 -7.80 8.97
C PHE A 22 -8.02 -7.06 9.53
N LEU A 23 -7.82 -5.99 10.30
CA LEU A 23 -8.91 -5.16 10.84
C LEU A 23 -9.72 -4.49 9.74
N CYS A 24 -9.06 -3.93 8.72
CA CYS A 24 -9.72 -3.32 7.58
C CYS A 24 -10.52 -4.34 6.75
N TYR A 25 -10.03 -5.57 6.62
CA TYR A 25 -10.78 -6.67 6.02
C TYR A 25 -12.03 -7.03 6.83
N LYS A 26 -11.89 -7.17 8.16
CA LYS A 26 -13.02 -7.48 9.04
C LYS A 26 -14.12 -6.42 8.98
N ARG A 27 -13.74 -5.16 8.79
CA ARG A 27 -14.68 -4.02 8.63
C ARG A 27 -15.26 -3.89 7.20
N LYS A 28 -14.97 -4.82 6.29
CA LYS A 28 -15.41 -4.82 4.87
C LYS A 28 -15.05 -3.55 4.07
N TYR A 29 -14.09 -2.75 4.53
CA TYR A 29 -13.60 -1.59 3.77
C TYR A 29 -12.84 -2.01 2.51
N PHE A 30 -12.29 -3.23 2.48
CA PHE A 30 -11.57 -3.77 1.33
C PHE A 30 -11.98 -5.21 1.04
N GLY A 31 -11.89 -5.59 -0.24
CA GLY A 31 -12.06 -6.97 -0.69
C GLY A 31 -10.85 -7.85 -0.38
N ILE A 32 -11.02 -9.18 -0.52
CA ILE A 32 -9.98 -10.19 -0.28
C ILE A 32 -8.68 -9.90 -1.05
N ALA A 33 -8.80 -9.36 -2.28
CA ALA A 33 -7.65 -9.00 -3.11
C ALA A 33 -6.71 -7.97 -2.42
N SER A 34 -7.27 -6.95 -1.77
CA SER A 34 -6.47 -5.94 -1.07
C SER A 34 -5.81 -6.50 0.19
N LEU A 35 -6.47 -7.41 0.91
CA LEU A 35 -5.86 -8.08 2.07
C LEU A 35 -4.64 -8.92 1.64
N VAL A 36 -4.79 -9.75 0.60
CA VAL A 36 -3.69 -10.57 0.08
C VAL A 36 -2.54 -9.67 -0.40
N PHE A 37 -2.87 -8.57 -1.07
CA PHE A 37 -1.90 -7.60 -1.53
C PHE A 37 -1.07 -6.99 -0.38
N TRP A 38 -1.73 -6.51 0.68
CA TRP A 38 -1.04 -5.98 1.86
C TRP A 38 -0.23 -7.04 2.60
N LEU A 39 -0.74 -8.27 2.69
CA LEU A 39 -0.02 -9.41 3.26
C LEU A 39 1.28 -9.70 2.53
N ILE A 40 1.28 -9.67 1.20
CA ILE A 40 2.47 -9.87 0.38
C ILE A 40 3.49 -8.77 0.66
N ILE A 41 3.08 -7.49 0.67
CA ILE A 41 3.98 -6.37 0.96
C ILE A 41 4.67 -6.53 2.31
N PHE A 42 3.89 -6.77 3.38
CA PHE A 42 4.47 -6.88 4.72
C PHE A 42 5.31 -8.15 4.89
N SER A 43 4.95 -9.24 4.22
CA SER A 43 5.78 -10.45 4.19
C SER A 43 7.13 -10.20 3.51
N VAL A 44 7.14 -9.50 2.38
CA VAL A 44 8.38 -9.13 1.67
C VAL A 44 9.24 -8.21 2.54
N LEU A 45 8.63 -7.28 3.31
CA LEU A 45 9.34 -6.39 4.22
C LEU A 45 10.02 -7.17 5.37
N ILE A 46 9.32 -8.15 5.95
CA ILE A 46 9.86 -9.05 6.97
C ILE A 46 11.03 -9.86 6.41
N ILE A 47 10.87 -10.46 5.23
CA ILE A 47 11.92 -11.26 4.56
C ILE A 47 13.15 -10.41 4.26
N SER A 48 12.95 -9.19 3.76
CA SER A 48 14.03 -8.23 3.49
C SER A 48 14.81 -7.84 4.76
N THR A 49 14.11 -7.73 5.88
CA THR A 49 14.73 -7.39 7.17
C THR A 49 15.55 -8.56 7.73
N LEU A 50 15.07 -9.79 7.56
CA LEU A 50 15.72 -11.01 8.07
C LEU A 50 16.86 -11.52 7.17
N LEU A 51 16.73 -11.40 5.85
CA LEU A 51 17.73 -11.84 4.87
C LEU A 51 18.06 -10.70 3.89
N PRO A 52 18.97 -9.78 4.25
CA PRO A 52 19.41 -8.72 3.34
C PRO A 52 20.13 -9.27 2.09
N ASN A 53 20.71 -10.47 2.18
CA ASN A 53 21.44 -11.11 1.08
C ASN A 53 20.54 -11.71 -0.02
N ALA A 54 19.25 -11.94 0.25
CA ALA A 54 18.34 -12.49 -0.76
C ALA A 54 18.06 -11.50 -1.92
N PHE A 55 18.27 -10.20 -1.68
CA PHE A 55 18.01 -9.14 -2.64
C PHE A 55 19.26 -8.65 -3.40
N TYR A 56 20.42 -9.24 -3.12
CA TYR A 56 21.69 -8.88 -3.76
C TYR A 56 21.64 -8.81 -5.31
N PRO A 57 21.07 -9.80 -6.03
CA PRO A 57 21.03 -9.73 -7.50
C PRO A 57 20.13 -8.62 -8.04
N LEU A 58 19.10 -8.19 -7.31
CA LEU A 58 18.26 -7.05 -7.70
C LEU A 58 18.93 -5.71 -7.41
N VAL A 59 19.66 -5.62 -6.29
CA VAL A 59 20.35 -4.41 -5.84
C VAL A 59 21.53 -4.07 -6.77
N GLU A 60 22.24 -5.10 -7.24
CA GLU A 60 23.34 -4.96 -8.20
C GLU A 60 22.85 -4.49 -9.59
N LEU A 61 21.72 -5.02 -10.07
CA LEU A 61 21.12 -4.62 -11.34
C LEU A 61 20.70 -3.12 -11.34
N LEU A 62 20.19 -2.63 -10.20
CA LEU A 62 19.75 -1.24 -10.05
C LEU A 62 20.87 -0.28 -9.56
N LYS A 63 22.11 -0.76 -9.37
CA LYS A 63 23.24 0.02 -8.81
C LYS A 63 22.91 0.70 -7.47
N LEU A 64 22.03 0.09 -6.67
CA LEU A 64 21.65 0.64 -5.37
C LEU A 64 22.66 0.18 -4.32
N ASN A 65 23.02 1.06 -3.39
CA ASN A 65 24.08 0.77 -2.43
C ASN A 65 23.62 -0.17 -1.31
N ARG A 66 22.29 -0.31 -1.12
CA ARG A 66 21.65 -1.14 -0.08
C ARG A 66 20.27 -1.62 -0.54
N ALA A 67 19.87 -2.82 -0.09
CA ALA A 67 18.52 -3.34 -0.31
C ALA A 67 17.42 -2.38 0.16
N PHE A 68 17.65 -1.65 1.25
CA PHE A 68 16.71 -0.65 1.79
C PHE A 68 16.38 0.46 0.78
N ASP A 69 17.34 0.88 -0.04
CA ASP A 69 17.15 1.94 -1.04
C ASP A 69 16.17 1.49 -2.13
N LEU A 70 16.24 0.21 -2.50
CA LEU A 70 15.31 -0.41 -3.45
C LEU A 70 13.88 -0.41 -2.91
N PHE A 71 13.71 -0.75 -1.62
CA PHE A 71 12.40 -0.69 -0.95
C PHE A 71 11.86 0.73 -0.84
N MET A 72 12.73 1.72 -0.60
CA MET A 72 12.32 3.11 -0.52
C MET A 72 11.81 3.61 -1.86
N VAL A 73 12.56 3.38 -2.95
CA VAL A 73 12.15 3.76 -4.30
C VAL A 73 10.87 3.02 -4.71
N ALA A 74 10.82 1.70 -4.54
CA ALA A 74 9.63 0.91 -4.86
C ALA A 74 8.40 1.37 -4.05
N GLY A 75 8.58 1.65 -2.76
CA GLY A 75 7.54 2.15 -1.87
C GLY A 75 7.00 3.51 -2.32
N ILE A 76 7.87 4.43 -2.73
CA ILE A 76 7.46 5.74 -3.26
C ILE A 76 6.62 5.58 -4.54
N PHE A 77 7.12 4.82 -5.53
CA PHE A 77 6.37 4.54 -6.76
C PHE A 77 5.02 3.90 -6.47
N PHE A 78 4.99 3.00 -5.50
CA PHE A 78 3.80 2.29 -5.09
C PHE A 78 2.77 3.23 -4.45
N LEU A 79 3.20 4.10 -3.53
CA LEU A 79 2.35 5.10 -2.89
C LEU A 79 1.78 6.10 -3.90
N ILE A 80 2.60 6.56 -4.84
CA ILE A 80 2.15 7.45 -5.92
C ILE A 80 1.06 6.76 -6.75
N SER A 81 1.27 5.50 -7.11
CA SER A 81 0.32 4.71 -7.92
C SER A 81 -1.01 4.53 -7.19
N ILE A 82 -0.99 4.14 -5.90
CA ILE A 82 -2.21 4.04 -5.09
C ILE A 82 -2.91 5.39 -4.98
N SER A 83 -2.15 6.45 -4.67
CA SER A 83 -2.72 7.80 -4.51
C SER A 83 -3.40 8.26 -5.80
N PHE A 84 -2.78 7.98 -6.95
CA PHE A 84 -3.34 8.29 -8.26
C PHE A 84 -4.62 7.51 -8.55
N VAL A 85 -4.64 6.20 -8.29
CA VAL A 85 -5.86 5.38 -8.45
C VAL A 85 -6.97 5.87 -7.53
N ASN A 86 -6.63 6.22 -6.28
CA ASN A 86 -7.56 6.75 -5.30
C ASN A 86 -8.15 8.10 -5.75
N PHE A 87 -7.31 8.99 -6.29
CA PHE A 87 -7.75 10.25 -6.90
C PHE A 87 -8.73 10.02 -8.06
N LEU A 88 -8.42 9.09 -8.97
CA LEU A 88 -9.31 8.75 -10.08
C LEU A 88 -10.65 8.18 -9.61
N GLN A 89 -10.64 7.31 -8.60
CA GLN A 89 -11.87 6.75 -8.02
C GLN A 89 -12.72 7.83 -7.34
N ASN A 90 -12.10 8.73 -6.58
CA ASN A 90 -12.79 9.87 -5.98
C ASN A 90 -13.42 10.79 -7.04
N GLN A 91 -12.70 11.08 -8.12
CA GLN A 91 -13.23 11.93 -9.19
C GLN A 91 -14.42 11.26 -9.92
N LYS A 92 -14.39 9.94 -10.11
CA LYS A 92 -15.52 9.17 -10.64
C LYS A 92 -16.72 9.22 -9.69
N LEU A 93 -16.49 9.02 -8.39
CA LEU A 93 -17.53 9.06 -7.37
C LEU A 93 -18.20 10.44 -7.31
N LYS A 94 -17.41 11.52 -7.34
CA LYS A 94 -17.93 12.89 -7.38
C LYS A 94 -18.85 13.12 -8.58
N ARG A 95 -18.44 12.72 -9.79
CA ARG A 95 -19.26 12.84 -11.01
C ARG A 95 -20.56 12.03 -10.94
N GLN A 96 -20.53 10.84 -10.35
CA GLN A 96 -21.73 10.03 -10.16
C GLN A 96 -22.70 10.68 -9.18
N LEU A 97 -22.17 11.25 -8.09
CA LEU A 97 -22.96 11.97 -7.10
C LEU A 97 -23.63 13.21 -7.71
N GLU A 98 -22.89 13.99 -8.50
CA GLU A 98 -23.43 15.16 -9.23
C GLU A 98 -24.59 14.76 -10.15
N LYS A 99 -24.43 13.69 -10.94
CA LYS A 99 -25.51 13.17 -11.79
C LYS A 99 -26.73 12.72 -10.98
N MET A 100 -26.52 11.98 -9.89
CA MET A 100 -27.63 11.54 -9.03
C MET A 100 -28.42 12.71 -8.43
N VAL A 101 -27.72 13.77 -8.02
CA VAL A 101 -28.37 14.99 -7.49
C VAL A 101 -29.12 15.73 -8.60
N GLN A 102 -28.54 15.85 -9.79
CA GLN A 102 -29.18 16.46 -10.95
C GLN A 102 -30.43 15.70 -11.38
N ASP A 103 -30.37 14.38 -11.51
CA ASP A 103 -31.50 13.54 -11.87
C ASP A 103 -32.64 13.64 -10.84
N LYS A 104 -32.31 13.68 -9.55
CA LYS A 104 -33.30 13.90 -8.48
C LYS A 104 -33.96 15.27 -8.59
N ALA A 105 -33.19 16.33 -8.83
CA ALA A 105 -33.72 17.70 -8.92
C ALA A 105 -34.59 17.92 -10.16
N LEU A 106 -34.32 17.21 -11.26
CA LEU A 106 -35.16 17.24 -12.46
C LEU A 106 -36.46 16.47 -12.26
N LYS A 107 -36.41 15.31 -11.59
CA LYS A 107 -37.61 14.50 -11.26
C LYS A 107 -38.57 15.16 -10.25
N ASP A 108 -38.05 16.02 -9.38
CA ASP A 108 -38.86 16.73 -8.36
C ASP A 108 -39.58 17.97 -8.93
N LYS A 109 -39.26 18.36 -10.18
CA LYS A 109 -39.86 19.51 -10.88
C LYS A 109 -40.98 19.13 -11.87
N GLU A 110 -41.22 17.84 -12.11
CA GLU A 110 -42.37 17.32 -12.87
C GLU A 110 -43.50 16.89 -11.94
#